data_AF-A0A3D3FN90-F1
#
_entry.id   AF-A0A3D3FN90-F1
#
_cell.length_a   1.000
_cell.length_b   1.000
_cell.length_c   1.000
_cell.angle_alpha   90.00
_cell.angle_beta   90.00
_cell.angle_gamma   90.00
#
_symmetry.space_group_name_H-M   'P 1'
#
loop_
_entity.id
_entity.type
_entity.pdbx_description
1 polymer ?
#
loop_
_entity_poly.entity_id
_entity_poly.type
_entity_poly.pdbx_seq_one_letter_code
_entity_poly.pdbx_strand_id
1 'polypeptide(L)'
;FLLTEETRRISLTIVLGVAYALGLLGRVHFMIATGIFVFAFVMVFEYKRKEGFRAQWKTVLWGAILACVTSVSVYSVFAYLFLVNLP
;
A
#
# COMPACT_ATOMS: atom_id res chain seq x y z
N PHE A 1 -17.27 21.85 4.86
CA PHE A 1 -16.01 21.80 4.10
C PHE A 1 -15.22 20.50 4.29
N LEU A 2 -15.25 19.84 5.47
CA LEU A 2 -14.47 18.60 5.73
C LEU A 2 -15.22 17.26 5.48
N LEU A 3 -16.48 17.27 5.05
CA LEU A 3 -17.34 16.08 4.94
C LEU A 3 -17.66 15.66 3.49
N THR A 4 -16.88 16.12 2.52
CA THR A 4 -16.97 15.65 1.13
C THR A 4 -16.29 14.30 0.98
N GLU A 5 -16.81 13.41 0.13
CA GLU A 5 -16.22 12.08 -0.09
C GLU A 5 -14.74 12.16 -0.51
N GLU A 6 -14.41 13.18 -1.31
CA GLU A 6 -13.05 13.53 -1.72
C GLU A 6 -12.13 13.80 -0.51
N THR A 7 -12.58 14.63 0.44
CA THR A 7 -11.82 14.97 1.65
C THR A 7 -11.60 13.75 2.54
N ARG A 8 -12.59 12.84 2.60
CA ARG A 8 -12.46 11.56 3.33
C ARG A 8 -11.39 10.67 2.70
N ARG A 9 -11.35 10.57 1.38
CA ARG A 9 -10.33 9.80 0.63
C ARG A 9 -8.93 10.37 0.86
N ILE A 10 -8.77 11.69 0.77
CA ILE A 10 -7.50 12.37 1.02
C ILE A 10 -7.03 12.13 2.46
N SER A 11 -7.91 12.29 3.44
CA SER A 11 -7.59 12.05 4.84
C SER A 11 -7.15 10.61 5.09
N LEU A 12 -7.83 9.63 4.50
CA LEU A 12 -7.44 8.21 4.59
C LEU A 12 -6.05 7.97 3.99
N THR A 13 -5.73 8.56 2.83
CA THR A 13 -4.40 8.45 2.22
C THR A 13 -3.32 9.00 3.16
N ILE A 14 -3.56 10.16 3.77
CA ILE A 14 -2.62 10.78 4.71
C ILE A 14 -2.39 9.88 5.91
N VAL A 15 -3.47 9.38 6.53
CA VAL A 15 -3.37 8.50 7.69
C VAL A 15 -2.61 7.21 7.35
N LEU A 16 -2.89 6.60 6.20
CA LEU A 16 -2.22 5.37 5.76
C LEU A 16 -0.72 5.61 5.52
N GLY A 17 -0.37 6.73 4.87
CA GLY A 17 1.02 7.10 4.59
C GLY A 17 1.80 7.40 5.87
N VAL A 18 1.20 8.13 6.81
CA VAL A 18 1.81 8.42 8.12
C VAL A 18 1.99 7.14 8.94
N ALA A 19 0.98 6.25 8.95
CA ALA A 19 1.08 4.96 9.65
C ALA A 19 2.19 4.07 9.06
N TYR A 20 2.36 4.07 7.74
CA TYR A 20 3.47 3.37 7.09
C TYR A 20 4.83 3.95 7.50
N ALA A 21 5.00 5.27 7.40
CA ALA A 21 6.24 5.94 7.70
C ALA A 21 6.66 5.84 9.18
N LEU A 22 5.71 6.00 10.11
CA LEU A 22 6.00 5.99 11.54
C LEU A 22 5.97 4.60 12.17
N GLY A 23 5.17 3.68 11.62
CA GLY A 23 4.91 2.37 12.21
C GLY A 23 5.75 1.24 11.63
N LEU A 24 5.84 1.15 10.30
CA LEU A 24 6.47 0.02 9.63
C LEU A 24 7.93 0.32 9.27
N LEU A 25 8.22 1.55 8.86
CA LEU A 25 9.56 1.95 8.46
C LEU A 25 10.52 1.85 9.66
N GLY A 26 11.57 1.02 9.51
CA GLY A 26 12.56 0.77 10.56
C GLY A 26 12.20 -0.33 11.58
N ARG A 27 10.99 -0.90 11.54
CA ARG A 27 10.60 -2.04 12.41
C ARG A 27 10.53 -3.38 11.69
N VAL A 28 10.29 -3.37 10.39
CA VAL A 28 10.20 -4.57 9.54
C VAL A 28 11.08 -4.40 8.30
N HIS A 29 11.44 -5.53 7.68
CA HIS A 29 12.17 -5.57 6.42
C HIS A 29 11.47 -4.69 5.38
N PHE A 30 12.24 -3.84 4.68
CA PHE A 30 11.68 -2.79 3.83
C PHE A 30 10.72 -3.31 2.75
N MET A 31 11.01 -4.47 2.18
CA MET A 31 10.15 -5.15 1.22
C MET A 31 8.79 -5.52 1.83
N ILE A 32 8.79 -6.09 3.04
CA ILE A 32 7.54 -6.45 3.74
C ILE A 32 6.75 -5.19 4.09
N ALA A 33 7.44 -4.14 4.54
CA ALA A 33 6.83 -2.85 4.85
C ALA A 33 6.08 -2.27 3.64
N THR A 34 6.79 -2.19 2.51
CA THR A 34 6.29 -1.60 1.27
C THR A 34 5.15 -2.44 0.70
N GLY A 35 5.30 -3.76 0.69
CA GLY A 35 4.26 -4.68 0.23
C GLY A 35 2.96 -4.56 1.04
N ILE A 36 3.06 -4.55 2.38
CA ILE A 36 1.89 -4.37 3.25
C ILE A 36 1.23 -3.01 3.01
N PHE A 37 2.02 -1.95 2.87
CA PHE A 37 1.48 -0.62 2.61
C PHE A 37 0.73 -0.54 1.29
N VAL A 38 1.34 -0.98 0.19
CA VAL A 38 0.70 -0.94 -1.14
C VAL A 38 -0.55 -1.81 -1.15
N PHE A 39 -0.50 -3.00 -0.56
CA PHE A 39 -1.65 -3.88 -0.47
C PHE A 39 -2.79 -3.25 0.35
N ALA A 40 -2.48 -2.70 1.53
CA ALA A 40 -3.46 -2.01 2.37
C ALA A 40 -4.05 -0.79 1.65
N PHE A 41 -3.24 -0.05 0.89
CA PHE A 41 -3.68 1.09 0.11
C PHE A 41 -4.68 0.66 -0.98
N VAL A 42 -4.34 -0.35 -1.77
CA VAL A 42 -5.25 -0.90 -2.79
C VAL A 42 -6.54 -1.42 -2.15
N MET A 43 -6.43 -2.14 -1.03
CA MET A 43 -7.61 -2.62 -0.30
C MET A 43 -8.48 -1.50 0.29
N VAL A 44 -7.92 -0.36 0.67
CA VAL A 44 -8.72 0.77 1.19
C VAL A 44 -9.42 1.52 0.07
N PHE A 45 -8.78 1.68 -1.08
CA PHE A 45 -9.28 2.54 -2.17
C PHE A 45 -10.02 1.81 -3.28
N GLU A 46 -9.61 0.59 -3.60
CA GLU A 46 -10.12 -0.17 -4.74
C GLU A 46 -11.20 -1.18 -4.32
N TYR A 47 -11.20 -1.59 -3.05
CA TYR A 47 -12.21 -2.47 -2.50
C TYR A 47 -13.57 -1.75 -2.40
N LYS A 48 -14.44 -1.99 -3.38
CA LYS A 48 -15.80 -1.41 -3.37
C LYS A 48 -16.67 -2.19 -2.39
N ARG A 49 -16.83 -1.65 -1.19
CA ARG A 49 -17.66 -2.20 -0.09
C ARG A 49 -19.14 -2.48 -0.46
N LYS A 50 -19.61 -2.05 -1.64
CA LYS A 50 -20.98 -2.28 -2.17
C LYS A 50 -21.14 -3.57 -2.98
N GLU A 51 -20.06 -4.25 -3.38
CA GLU A 51 -20.14 -5.49 -4.15
C GLU A 51 -19.84 -6.73 -3.29
N GLY A 52 -20.41 -7.88 -3.65
CA GLY A 52 -20.22 -9.11 -2.90
C GLY A 52 -18.77 -9.60 -2.91
N PHE A 53 -18.29 -10.10 -1.76
CA PHE A 53 -16.92 -10.61 -1.55
C PHE A 53 -16.40 -11.56 -2.65
N ARG A 54 -17.27 -12.38 -3.25
CA ARG A 54 -16.92 -13.31 -4.36
C ARG A 54 -16.64 -12.61 -5.69
N ALA A 55 -17.25 -11.46 -5.96
CA ALA A 55 -17.00 -10.68 -7.18
C ALA A 55 -15.66 -9.93 -7.10
N GLN A 56 -15.22 -9.58 -5.90
CA GLN A 56 -14.04 -8.75 -5.65
C GLN A 56 -12.75 -9.52 -5.42
N TRP A 57 -12.78 -10.87 -5.45
CA TRP A 57 -11.58 -11.68 -5.34
C TRP A 57 -10.54 -11.33 -6.42
N LYS A 58 -11.00 -10.96 -7.63
CA LYS A 58 -10.13 -10.48 -8.70
C LYS A 58 -9.41 -9.19 -8.32
N THR A 59 -10.10 -8.26 -7.65
CA THR A 59 -9.50 -7.00 -7.16
C THR A 59 -8.46 -7.26 -6.08
N VAL A 60 -8.75 -8.18 -5.15
CA VAL A 60 -7.78 -8.58 -4.11
C VAL A 60 -6.55 -9.23 -4.75
N LEU A 61 -6.75 -10.12 -5.73
CA LEU A 61 -5.67 -10.79 -6.44
C LEU A 61 -4.80 -9.78 -7.22
N TRP A 62 -5.43 -8.85 -7.93
CA TRP A 62 -4.73 -7.77 -8.62
C TRP A 62 -3.97 -6.88 -7.65
N GLY A 63 -4.58 -6.50 -6.52
CA GLY A 63 -3.92 -5.72 -5.47
C GLY A 63 -2.72 -6.44 -4.87
N ALA A 64 -2.79 -7.76 -4.68
CA ALA A 64 -1.66 -8.57 -4.20
C ALA A 64 -0.52 -8.61 -5.22
N ILE A 65 -0.83 -8.79 -6.50
CA ILE A 65 0.17 -8.76 -7.58
C ILE A 65 0.84 -7.38 -7.63
N LEU A 66 0.03 -6.31 -7.60
CA LEU A 66 0.51 -4.94 -7.65
C LEU A 66 1.42 -4.62 -6.46
N ALA A 67 1.00 -5.02 -5.25
CA ALA A 67 1.81 -4.88 -4.05
C ALA A 67 3.15 -5.62 -4.13
N CYS A 68 3.15 -6.85 -4.64
CA CYS A 68 4.37 -7.63 -4.81
C CYS A 68 5.31 -7.00 -5.84
N VAL A 69 4.79 -6.66 -7.02
CA VAL A 69 5.56 -6.02 -8.11
C VAL A 69 6.12 -4.68 -7.65
N THR A 70 5.29 -3.81 -7.07
CA THR A 70 5.73 -2.51 -6.57
C THR A 70 6.78 -2.66 -5.48
N SER A 71 6.58 -3.57 -4.52
CA SER A 71 7.56 -3.80 -3.47
C SER A 71 8.91 -4.30 -4.00
N VAL A 72 8.90 -5.25 -4.93
CA VAL A 72 10.12 -5.77 -5.56
C VAL A 72 10.82 -4.67 -6.36
N SER A 73 10.08 -3.91 -7.16
CA SER A 73 10.63 -2.81 -7.95
C SER A 73 11.26 -1.74 -7.07
N VAL A 74 10.56 -1.28 -6.04
CA VAL A 74 11.08 -0.25 -5.12
C VAL A 74 12.31 -0.77 -4.39
N TYR A 75 12.26 -1.98 -3.82
CA TYR A 75 13.44 -2.61 -3.20
C TYR A 75 14.62 -2.69 -4.18
N SER A 76 14.39 -3.12 -5.42
CA SER A 76 15.44 -3.25 -6.42
C SER A 76 16.04 -1.90 -6.79
N VAL A 77 15.23 -0.84 -6.92
CA VAL A 77 15.74 0.52 -7.15
C VAL A 77 16.61 0.96 -5.97
N PHE A 78 16.18 0.75 -4.74
CA PHE A 78 17.02 1.12 -3.61
C PHE A 78 18.30 0.29 -3.46
N ALA A 79 18.21 -1.03 -3.70
CA ALA A 79 19.34 -1.94 -3.60
C ALA A 79 20.36 -1.75 -4.73
N TYR A 80 19.90 -1.60 -5.98
CA TYR A 80 20.77 -1.59 -7.16
C TYR A 80 21.07 -0.20 -7.72
N LEU A 81 20.10 0.74 -7.68
CA LEU A 81 20.31 2.11 -8.18
C LEU A 81 20.90 3.03 -7.11
N PHE A 82 20.42 2.92 -5.86
CA PHE A 82 20.91 3.74 -4.76
C PHE A 82 22.02 3.07 -3.94
N LEU A 83 22.38 1.82 -4.24
CA LEU A 83 23.39 1.02 -3.52
C LEU A 83 23.16 1.00 -1.99
N VAL A 84 21.91 1.10 -1.54
CA VAL A 84 21.55 1.06 -0.13
C VAL A 84 21.36 -0.41 0.27
N ASN A 85 22.12 -0.88 1.26
CA ASN A 85 21.81 -2.15 1.92
C ASN A 85 20.60 -1.95 2.82
N LEU A 86 19.42 -2.38 2.36
CA LEU A 86 18.22 -2.45 3.19
C LEU A 86 18.11 -3.85 3.83
N PRO A 87 18.16 -3.94 5.18
CA PRO A 87 18.00 -5.20 5.90
C PRO A 87 16.55 -5.65 6.04
#